data_AF-A0A0B5DY95-F1
#
_entry.id   AF-A0A0B5DY95-F1
#
_cell.length_a   1.000
_cell.length_b   1.000
_cell.length_c   1.000
_cell.angle_alpha   90.00
_cell.angle_beta   90.00
_cell.angle_gamma   90.00
#
_symmetry.space_group_name_H-M   'P 1'
#
loop_
_entity.id
_entity.type
_entity.pdbx_description
1 polymer ?
#
loop_
_entity_poly.entity_id
_entity_poly.type
_entity_poly.pdbx_seq_one_letter_code
_entity_poly.pdbx_strand_id
1 'polypeptide(L)'
;MDLVWSQRIADAYPALFPRRLRQAHAALVSRAEEANPDGWPTPSDVERFARLYGVPRGTLGGLVGMLSRQVGCDRRAVWVDAVRDPDAATPHLIRQHDHKVVRAFGWFCATTDLGWLRLREPVLH
;
A
#
# COMPACT_ATOMS: atom_id res chain seq x y z
N MET A 1 -20.77 -1.08 -0.29
CA MET A 1 -20.26 -0.79 1.06
C MET A 1 -21.13 0.29 1.69
N ASP A 2 -21.61 0.13 2.93
CA ASP A 2 -22.46 1.13 3.62
C ASP A 2 -21.70 2.45 3.82
N LEU A 3 -22.37 3.59 3.64
CA LEU A 3 -21.82 4.94 3.86
C LEU A 3 -21.23 5.09 5.28
N VAL A 4 -21.85 4.44 6.26
CA VAL A 4 -21.37 4.46 7.66
C VAL A 4 -20.01 3.75 7.80
N TRP A 5 -19.77 2.68 7.04
CA TRP A 5 -18.52 1.92 7.08
C TRP A 5 -17.38 2.69 6.39
N SER A 6 -17.64 3.29 5.22
CA SER A 6 -16.63 4.10 4.52
C SER A 6 -16.18 5.30 5.34
N GLN A 7 -17.11 6.00 6.01
CA GLN A 7 -16.77 7.12 6.89
C GLN A 7 -15.92 6.68 8.07
N ARG A 8 -16.25 5.55 8.71
CA ARG A 8 -15.45 4.99 9.82
C ARG A 8 -14.02 4.64 9.41
N ILE A 9 -13.82 4.09 8.21
CA ILE A 9 -12.49 3.76 7.68
C ILE A 9 -11.68 5.02 7.40
N ALA A 10 -12.32 6.06 6.85
CA ALA A 10 -11.71 7.36 6.62
C ALA A 10 -11.32 8.05 7.95
N ASP A 11 -12.22 8.06 8.92
CA ASP A 11 -11.99 8.67 10.25
C ASP A 11 -10.91 7.94 11.05
N ALA A 12 -10.75 6.63 10.81
CA ALA A 12 -9.68 5.85 11.42
C ALA A 12 -8.29 6.21 10.88
N TYR A 13 -8.18 6.73 9.65
CA TYR A 13 -6.90 7.03 9.00
C TYR A 13 -5.97 7.94 9.83
N PRO A 14 -6.41 9.11 10.34
CA PRO A 14 -5.58 9.96 11.19
C PRO A 14 -5.23 9.35 12.55
N ALA A 15 -6.06 8.43 13.06
CA ALA A 15 -5.84 7.74 14.33
C ALA A 15 -4.86 6.55 14.21
N LEU A 16 -4.89 5.84 13.07
CA LEU A 16 -4.07 4.65 12.83
C LEU A 16 -2.65 4.99 12.36
N PHE A 17 -2.47 6.09 11.61
CA PHE A 17 -1.22 6.42 10.95
C PHE A 17 -0.69 7.80 11.34
N PRO A 18 0.58 7.94 11.75
CA PRO A 18 1.17 9.23 12.09
C PRO A 18 1.17 10.24 10.93
N ARG A 19 1.12 11.54 11.22
CA ARG A 19 1.06 12.62 10.23
C ARG A 19 2.07 12.48 9.08
N ARG A 20 3.34 12.20 9.39
CA ARG A 20 4.39 12.04 8.36
C ARG A 20 4.11 10.88 7.41
N LEU A 21 3.62 9.76 7.93
CA LEU A 21 3.26 8.60 7.10
C LEU A 21 2.08 8.94 6.19
N ARG A 22 1.09 9.70 6.69
CA ARG A 22 -0.03 10.18 5.87
C ARG A 22 0.41 11.12 4.76
N GLN A 23 1.34 12.03 5.06
CA GLN A 23 1.92 12.93 4.05
C GLN A 23 2.70 12.17 2.98
N ALA A 24 3.52 11.20 3.39
CA ALA A 24 4.24 10.32 2.47
C ALA A 24 3.29 9.54 1.56
N HIS A 25 2.22 8.98 2.14
CA HIS A 25 1.19 8.25 1.40
C HIS A 25 0.47 9.15 0.38
N ALA A 26 -0.01 10.32 0.79
CA ALA A 26 -0.69 11.24 -0.12
C ALA A 26 0.21 11.66 -1.29
N ALA A 27 1.47 12.03 -1.00
CA ALA A 27 2.41 12.44 -2.04
C ALA A 27 2.81 11.28 -2.98
N LEU A 28 2.89 10.06 -2.45
CA LEU A 28 3.14 8.86 -3.24
C LEU A 28 2.00 8.56 -4.21
N VAL A 29 0.75 8.63 -3.74
CA VAL A 29 -0.44 8.41 -4.58
C VAL A 29 -0.51 9.46 -5.68
N SER A 30 -0.40 10.76 -5.35
CA SER A 30 -0.42 11.82 -6.37
C SER A 30 0.68 11.66 -7.42
N ARG A 31 1.90 11.28 -6.99
CA ARG A 31 2.99 11.03 -7.94
C ARG A 31 2.74 9.80 -8.82
N ALA A 32 2.04 8.79 -8.33
CA ALA A 32 1.71 7.62 -9.13
C ALA A 32 0.65 7.94 -10.17
N GLU A 33 -0.41 8.66 -9.78
CA GLU A 33 -1.49 9.10 -10.67
C GLU A 33 -0.97 9.90 -11.87
N GLU A 34 0.03 10.76 -11.65
CA GLU A 34 0.58 11.63 -12.70
C GLU A 34 1.53 10.93 -13.67
N ALA A 35 2.21 9.87 -13.23
CA ALA A 35 3.44 9.43 -13.90
C ALA A 35 3.52 7.93 -14.17
N ASN A 36 2.66 7.11 -13.56
CA ASN A 36 2.61 5.68 -13.81
C ASN A 36 1.39 5.40 -14.72
N PRO A 37 1.53 4.57 -15.78
CA PRO A 37 0.46 4.36 -16.76
C PRO A 37 -0.88 3.87 -16.19
N ASP A 38 -0.82 3.07 -15.13
CA ASP A 38 -1.97 2.52 -14.42
C ASP A 38 -2.38 3.36 -13.20
N GLY A 39 -1.68 4.47 -12.94
CA GLY A 39 -1.90 5.34 -11.79
C GLY A 39 -1.49 4.74 -10.45
N TRP A 40 -0.85 3.56 -10.42
CA TRP A 40 -0.48 2.87 -9.19
C TRP A 40 0.99 3.04 -8.85
N PRO A 41 1.35 3.27 -7.58
CA PRO A 41 2.74 3.32 -7.15
C PRO A 41 3.51 2.08 -7.58
N THR A 42 4.82 2.21 -7.78
CA THR A 42 5.74 1.08 -7.95
C THR A 42 6.53 0.83 -6.67
N PRO A 43 7.16 -0.36 -6.52
CA PRO A 43 8.09 -0.59 -5.42
C PRO A 43 9.20 0.46 -5.29
N SER A 44 9.70 0.97 -6.42
CA SER A 44 10.70 2.04 -6.45
C SER A 44 10.15 3.35 -5.90
N ASP A 45 8.90 3.68 -6.20
CA ASP A 45 8.24 4.87 -5.64
C ASP A 45 8.09 4.75 -4.12
N VAL A 46 7.67 3.58 -3.62
CA VAL A 46 7.57 3.32 -2.17
C VAL A 46 8.91 3.56 -1.48
N GLU A 47 10.00 3.01 -2.02
CA GLU A 47 11.34 3.20 -1.44
C GLU A 47 11.79 4.66 -1.47
N ARG A 48 11.54 5.34 -2.59
CA ARG A 48 11.89 6.75 -2.77
C ARG A 48 11.15 7.65 -1.77
N PHE A 49 9.84 7.48 -1.63
CA PHE A 49 9.01 8.30 -0.75
C PHE A 49 9.20 7.93 0.72
N ALA A 50 9.41 6.66 1.04
CA ALA A 50 9.78 6.24 2.39
C ALA A 50 11.06 6.95 2.86
N ARG A 51 12.06 7.02 1.98
CA ARG A 51 13.31 7.73 2.26
C ARG A 51 13.10 9.25 2.35
N LEU A 52 12.38 9.86 1.41
CA LEU A 52 12.16 11.30 1.36
C LEU A 52 11.45 11.83 2.62
N TYR A 53 10.47 11.08 3.12
CA TYR A 53 9.67 11.47 4.29
C TYR A 53 10.20 10.89 5.62
N GLY A 54 11.22 10.04 5.57
CA GLY A 54 11.79 9.38 6.75
C GLY A 54 10.79 8.45 7.45
N VAL A 55 10.05 7.64 6.69
CA VAL A 55 9.01 6.73 7.22
C VAL A 55 9.36 5.26 6.92
N PRO A 56 8.83 4.29 7.70
CA PRO A 56 9.10 2.88 7.45
C PRO A 56 8.54 2.43 6.10
N ARG A 57 9.41 1.94 5.20
CA ARG A 57 9.02 1.50 3.85
C ARG A 57 7.94 0.42 3.84
N GLY A 58 8.00 -0.55 4.76
CA GLY A 58 7.02 -1.63 4.81
C GLY A 58 5.61 -1.13 5.16
N THR A 59 5.52 -0.17 6.09
CA THR A 59 4.22 0.42 6.46
C THR A 59 3.68 1.31 5.34
N LEU A 60 4.54 2.07 4.66
CA LEU A 60 4.13 2.86 3.48
C LEU A 60 3.70 1.96 2.33
N GLY A 61 4.44 0.88 2.06
CA GLY A 61 4.09 -0.12 1.05
C GLY A 61 2.73 -0.77 1.35
N GLY A 62 2.48 -1.14 2.61
CA GLY A 62 1.20 -1.71 3.02
C GLY A 62 0.02 -0.79 2.70
N LEU A 63 0.18 0.54 2.85
CA LEU A 63 -0.88 1.52 2.51
C LEU A 63 -1.22 1.57 1.01
N VAL A 64 -0.36 1.04 0.14
CA VAL A 64 -0.55 1.01 -1.32
C VAL A 64 -0.59 -0.42 -1.87
N GLY A 65 -0.91 -1.40 -1.03
CA GLY A 65 -1.09 -2.80 -1.46
C GLY A 65 0.21 -3.57 -1.70
N MET A 66 1.34 -3.09 -1.20
CA MET A 66 2.64 -3.72 -1.41
C MET A 66 3.23 -4.32 -0.15
N LEU A 67 3.74 -5.54 -0.26
CA LEU A 67 4.35 -6.30 0.82
C LEU A 67 5.79 -6.65 0.46
N SER A 68 6.75 -6.38 1.34
CA SER A 68 8.16 -6.69 1.09
C SER A 68 8.55 -7.99 1.77
N ARG A 69 8.97 -9.00 1.02
CA ARG A 69 9.60 -10.22 1.57
C ARG A 69 11.12 -10.14 1.48
N GLN A 70 11.82 -10.68 2.47
CA GLN A 70 13.25 -10.91 2.33
C GLN A 70 13.49 -12.27 1.67
N VAL A 71 14.37 -12.33 0.68
CA VAL A 71 14.73 -13.59 0.01
C VAL A 71 16.20 -13.88 0.26
N GLY A 72 16.48 -15.03 0.88
CA GLY A 72 17.83 -15.56 1.09
C GLY A 72 18.71 -14.78 2.07
N CYS A 73 19.99 -15.16 2.12
CA CYS A 73 21.00 -14.57 3.00
C CYS A 73 21.38 -13.13 2.62
N ASP A 74 21.16 -12.73 1.37
CA ASP A 74 21.57 -11.44 0.82
C ASP A 74 20.63 -10.27 1.17
N ARG A 75 19.60 -10.51 2.00
CA ARG A 75 18.65 -9.50 2.52
C ARG A 75 18.00 -8.59 1.47
N ARG A 76 18.04 -8.94 0.19
CA ARG A 76 17.35 -8.20 -0.86
C ARG A 76 15.84 -8.28 -0.61
N ALA A 77 15.23 -7.11 -0.50
CA ALA A 77 13.79 -7.01 -0.37
C ALA A 77 13.17 -7.21 -1.75
N VAL A 78 12.38 -8.28 -1.88
CA VAL A 78 11.52 -8.51 -3.03
C VAL A 78 10.14 -7.99 -2.66
N TRP A 79 9.58 -7.15 -3.51
CA TRP A 79 8.24 -6.62 -3.32
C TRP A 79 7.22 -7.51 -4.01
N VAL A 80 6.11 -7.74 -3.32
CA VAL A 80 4.89 -8.33 -3.83
C VAL A 80 3.87 -7.22 -3.94
N ASP A 81 3.31 -7.07 -5.12
CA ASP A 81 2.32 -6.04 -5.46
C ASP A 81 0.95 -6.70 -5.54
N ALA A 82 0.15 -6.57 -4.48
CA ALA A 82 -1.16 -7.20 -4.41
C ALA A 82 -2.20 -6.56 -5.34
N VAL A 83 -1.91 -5.37 -5.90
CA VAL A 83 -2.79 -4.71 -6.88
C VAL A 83 -2.64 -5.37 -8.24
N ARG A 84 -1.39 -5.62 -8.65
CA ARG A 84 -1.05 -6.17 -9.97
C ARG A 84 -0.98 -7.70 -9.98
N ASP A 85 -0.65 -8.32 -8.85
CA ASP A 85 -0.56 -9.78 -8.66
C ASP A 85 -1.12 -10.18 -7.28
N PRO A 86 -2.46 -10.24 -7.13
CA PRO A 86 -3.10 -10.55 -5.86
C PRO A 86 -2.80 -11.98 -5.36
N ASP A 87 -2.61 -12.94 -6.25
CA ASP A 87 -2.35 -14.34 -5.89
C ASP A 87 -0.99 -14.52 -5.20
N ALA A 88 -0.02 -13.66 -5.50
CA ALA A 88 1.26 -13.63 -4.81
C ALA A 88 1.17 -13.09 -3.36
N ALA A 89 0.12 -12.35 -3.01
CA ALA A 89 -0.12 -11.78 -1.69
C ALA A 89 -0.74 -12.80 -0.71
N THR A 90 -0.11 -13.97 -0.58
CA THR A 90 -0.65 -15.08 0.20
C THR A 90 -0.88 -14.74 1.69
N PRO A 91 -1.84 -15.39 2.37
CA PRO A 91 -2.04 -15.25 3.81
C PRO A 91 -0.80 -15.59 4.65
N HIS A 92 0.09 -16.44 4.13
CA HIS A 92 1.36 -16.75 4.79
C HIS A 92 2.32 -15.54 4.74
N LEU A 93 2.46 -14.91 3.57
CA LEU A 93 3.30 -13.72 3.39
C LEU A 93 2.82 -12.57 4.29
N ILE A 94 1.52 -12.28 4.30
CA ILE A 94 0.95 -11.21 5.12
C ILE A 94 1.31 -11.40 6.60
N ARG A 95 1.20 -12.63 7.11
CA ARG A 95 1.48 -12.99 8.51
C ARG A 95 2.96 -12.94 8.90
N GLN A 96 3.89 -12.84 7.96
CA GLN A 96 5.32 -12.71 8.25
C GLN A 96 5.72 -11.27 8.61
N HIS A 97 4.84 -10.30 8.44
CA HIS A 97 5.14 -8.90 8.73
C HIS A 97 4.70 -8.48 10.13
N ASP A 98 5.30 -7.40 10.61
CA ASP A 98 4.88 -6.79 11.87
C ASP A 98 3.44 -6.24 11.80
N HIS A 99 2.85 -6.03 12.98
CA HIS A 99 1.48 -5.54 13.09
C HIS A 99 1.23 -4.18 12.42
N LYS A 100 2.24 -3.32 12.25
CA LYS A 100 2.08 -2.01 11.60
C LYS A 100 1.92 -2.18 10.10
N VAL A 101 2.71 -3.05 9.49
CA VAL A 101 2.58 -3.40 8.06
C VAL A 101 1.25 -4.11 7.81
N VAL A 102 0.90 -5.10 8.64
CA VAL A 102 -0.39 -5.83 8.51
C VAL A 102 -1.57 -4.86 8.66
N ARG A 103 -1.52 -3.91 9.61
CA ARG A 103 -2.55 -2.88 9.76
C ARG A 103 -2.64 -1.95 8.55
N ALA A 104 -1.50 -1.53 8.01
CA ALA A 104 -1.47 -0.68 6.82
C ALA A 104 -2.08 -1.41 5.61
N PHE A 105 -1.70 -2.66 5.39
CA PHE A 105 -2.24 -3.51 4.34
C PHE A 105 -3.73 -3.81 4.54
N GLY A 106 -4.16 -4.11 5.77
CA GLY A 106 -5.58 -4.30 6.08
C GLY A 106 -6.41 -3.04 5.88
N TRP A 107 -5.87 -1.85 6.21
CA TRP A 107 -6.53 -0.58 5.89
C TRP A 107 -6.60 -0.36 4.38
N PHE A 108 -5.51 -0.63 3.65
CA PHE A 108 -5.52 -0.60 2.19
C PHE A 108 -6.64 -1.49 1.66
N CYS A 109 -6.67 -2.78 1.99
CA CYS A 109 -7.74 -3.70 1.58
C CYS A 109 -9.12 -3.17 1.94
N ALA A 110 -9.34 -2.64 3.15
CA ALA A 110 -10.63 -2.07 3.52
C ALA A 110 -11.03 -0.84 2.69
N THR A 111 -10.06 -0.10 2.14
CA THR A 111 -10.29 1.03 1.22
C THR A 111 -10.37 0.63 -0.25
N THR A 112 -9.79 -0.52 -0.64
CA THR A 112 -9.82 -1.06 -2.01
C THR A 112 -10.84 -2.19 -2.24
N ASP A 113 -11.39 -2.83 -1.19
CA ASP A 113 -12.43 -3.86 -1.24
C ASP A 113 -13.77 -3.30 -1.77
N LEU A 114 -13.86 -3.03 -3.08
CA LEU A 114 -15.09 -2.75 -3.86
C LEU A 114 -15.60 -1.30 -3.84
N GLY A 115 -14.84 -0.39 -4.48
CA GLY A 115 -15.46 0.68 -5.27
C GLY A 115 -15.14 2.16 -4.92
N TRP A 116 -14.17 2.47 -4.06
CA TRP A 116 -13.81 3.86 -3.75
C TRP A 116 -12.59 4.38 -4.50
N LEU A 117 -11.55 3.56 -4.65
CA LEU A 117 -10.54 3.77 -5.69
C LEU A 117 -11.07 3.09 -6.95
N ARG A 118 -11.54 3.86 -7.94
CA ARG A 118 -11.73 3.34 -9.30
C ARG A 118 -10.36 2.89 -9.79
N LEU A 119 -10.01 1.63 -9.54
CA LEU A 119 -9.03 0.92 -10.32
C LEU A 119 -9.45 1.12 -11.77
N ARG A 120 -8.71 1.93 -12.53
CA ARG A 120 -8.81 1.84 -13.98
C ARG A 120 -8.57 0.38 -14.30
N GLU A 121 -9.54 -0.26 -14.97
CA GLU A 121 -9.42 -1.65 -15.39
C GLU A 121 -8.04 -1.84 -16.02
N PRO A 122 -7.29 -2.90 -15.64
CA PRO A 122 -6.00 -3.15 -16.23
C PRO A 122 -6.18 -3.25 -17.75
N VAL A 123 -5.48 -2.39 -18.49
CA VAL A 123 -5.42 -2.50 -19.94
C VAL A 123 -4.60 -3.75 -20.23
N LEU A 124 -5.29 -4.85 -20.52
CA LEU A 124 -4.69 -6.03 -21.14
C LEU A 124 -4.27 -5.62 -22.55
N HIS A 125 -2.96 -5.56 -22.80
CA HIS A 125 -2.38 -5.47 -24.13
C HIS A 125 -2.22 -6.87 -24.73
#